data_AF-A0A6J2Y3C4-F1
#
_entry.id   AF-A0A6J2Y3C4-F1
#
_cell.length_a   1.000
_cell.length_b   1.000
_cell.length_c   1.000
_cell.angle_alpha   90.00
_cell.angle_beta   90.00
_cell.angle_gamma   90.00
#
_symmetry.space_group_name_H-M   'P 1'
#
loop_
_entity.id
_entity.type
_entity.pdbx_description
1 polymer ?
#
loop_
_entity_poly.entity_id
_entity_poly.type
_entity_poly.pdbx_seq_one_letter_code
_entity_poly.pdbx_strand_id
1 'polypeptide(L)'
;MYAAGEHITLQTLQANLQNIDDVQLSLTMLGKRLKYLQFIWQSCKHSNRKYLMEQPYIAQKRLQFLRQYKENQISDCSFRPVFLDETWIYSKGGFKKSWQDGSLQTVRKTSGEGVRYIVLHAGSEDGFVENASLVFKSGTKSGDYHDSMNSANFEKWFEEQLIPNLDEPSLIIMDNAPYHSTLFERTPNQSWSKESLINFLQEKGIQSPPLAMKDQVWNIVKQNVAPKKYKLDELANEKGHRVLRLPPYHCQYNPIEMVWSECKRYYDAKISAIHPVTSDAVLGLWKEALKKVTPEKWKNYIRHTNSIIDKAWAQEQLIDASDILPVIIDTNDSDSDDNYLTEGEESV
;
A
#
# COMPACT_ATOMS: atom_id res chain seq x y z
N MET A 1 9.18 -28.71 -1.65
CA MET A 1 9.28 -27.73 -0.54
C MET A 1 8.09 -26.79 -0.46
N TYR A 2 7.88 -25.88 -1.44
CA TYR A 2 6.82 -24.85 -1.37
C TYR A 2 5.39 -25.39 -1.45
N ALA A 3 5.08 -26.23 -2.44
CA ALA A 3 3.75 -26.86 -2.58
C ALA A 3 3.37 -27.76 -1.38
N ALA A 4 4.35 -28.12 -0.55
CA ALA A 4 4.17 -28.91 0.67
C ALA A 4 4.06 -28.04 1.95
N GLY A 5 4.16 -26.71 1.84
CA GLY A 5 4.02 -25.79 2.98
C GLY A 5 5.17 -25.80 3.99
N GLU A 6 6.35 -26.30 3.60
CA GLU A 6 7.54 -26.41 4.46
C GLU A 6 8.23 -25.05 4.68
N HIS A 7 8.77 -24.83 5.89
CA HIS A 7 9.57 -23.62 6.18
C HIS A 7 10.92 -23.67 5.45
N ILE A 8 11.14 -22.72 4.53
CA ILE A 8 12.39 -22.61 3.77
C ILE A 8 13.43 -21.88 4.62
N THR A 9 14.30 -22.66 5.26
CA THR A 9 15.54 -22.21 5.90
C THR A 9 16.74 -22.59 5.02
N LEU A 10 17.92 -22.03 5.30
CA LEU A 10 19.16 -22.46 4.65
C LEU A 10 19.40 -23.97 4.80
N GLN A 11 19.01 -24.54 5.96
CA GLN A 11 19.15 -25.97 6.24
C GLN A 11 18.20 -26.82 5.41
N THR A 12 16.92 -26.45 5.34
CA THR A 12 15.95 -27.19 4.53
C THR A 12 16.27 -27.07 3.04
N LEU A 13 16.75 -25.90 2.59
CA LEU A 13 17.13 -25.69 1.19
C LEU A 13 18.38 -26.51 0.83
N GLN A 14 19.39 -26.54 1.70
CA GLN A 14 20.58 -27.38 1.53
C GLN A 14 20.20 -28.87 1.43
N ALA A 15 19.35 -29.35 2.34
CA ALA A 15 18.90 -30.75 2.35
C ALA A 15 18.15 -31.13 1.05
N ASN A 16 17.33 -30.23 0.52
CA ASN A 16 16.62 -30.49 -0.74
C ASN A 16 17.54 -30.43 -1.96
N LEU A 17 18.49 -29.48 -2.01
CA LEU A 17 19.46 -29.41 -3.11
C LEU A 17 20.40 -30.62 -3.14
N GLN A 18 20.75 -31.16 -1.97
CA GLN A 18 21.50 -32.41 -1.86
C GLN A 18 20.71 -33.62 -2.38
N ASN A 19 19.38 -33.61 -2.23
CA ASN A 19 18.51 -34.69 -2.71
C ASN A 19 18.22 -34.63 -4.23
N ILE A 20 18.33 -33.46 -4.85
CA ILE A 20 17.95 -33.26 -6.26
C ILE A 20 19.15 -33.43 -7.21
N ASP A 21 20.30 -32.81 -6.88
CA ASP A 21 21.40 -32.68 -7.84
C ASP A 21 22.74 -33.28 -7.35
N ASP A 22 22.75 -34.01 -6.23
CA ASP A 22 23.97 -34.56 -5.60
C ASP A 22 25.04 -33.49 -5.28
N VAL A 23 24.59 -32.23 -5.19
CA VAL A 23 25.44 -31.06 -4.99
C VAL A 23 25.76 -30.91 -3.50
N GLN A 24 27.01 -31.23 -3.11
CA GLN A 24 27.51 -30.97 -1.76
C GLN A 24 27.93 -29.50 -1.58
N LEU A 25 26.97 -28.64 -1.21
CA LEU A 25 27.24 -27.27 -0.78
C LEU A 25 27.19 -27.17 0.74
N SER A 26 28.15 -26.46 1.35
CA SER A 26 28.05 -26.07 2.76
C SER A 26 27.02 -24.95 2.95
N LEU A 27 26.40 -24.86 4.13
CA LEU A 27 25.45 -23.78 4.46
C LEU A 27 26.02 -22.38 4.20
N THR A 28 27.29 -22.18 4.48
CA THR A 28 27.99 -20.91 4.25
C THR A 28 28.13 -20.61 2.76
N MET A 29 28.43 -21.62 1.94
CA MET A 29 28.52 -21.46 0.49
C MET A 29 27.14 -21.18 -0.11
N LEU A 30 26.11 -21.90 0.33
CA LEU A 30 24.73 -21.68 -0.06
C LEU A 30 24.28 -20.25 0.27
N GLY A 31 24.54 -19.77 1.48
CA GLY A 31 24.22 -18.41 1.89
C GLY A 31 24.93 -17.34 1.05
N LYS A 32 26.22 -17.56 0.68
CA LYS A 32 26.95 -16.66 -0.21
C LYS A 32 26.40 -16.67 -1.64
N ARG A 33 26.05 -17.85 -2.15
CA ARG A 33 25.47 -18.01 -3.50
C ARG A 33 24.09 -17.40 -3.59
N LEU A 34 23.24 -17.57 -2.58
CA LEU A 34 21.93 -16.91 -2.51
C LEU A 34 22.09 -15.39 -2.53
N LYS A 35 23.02 -14.83 -1.75
CA LYS A 35 23.32 -13.38 -1.79
C LYS A 35 23.84 -12.94 -3.17
N TYR A 36 24.67 -13.74 -3.82
CA TYR A 36 25.16 -13.47 -5.17
C TYR A 36 24.02 -13.48 -6.21
N LEU A 37 23.09 -14.42 -6.08
CA LEU A 37 21.84 -14.49 -6.84
C LEU A 37 20.80 -13.44 -6.40
N GLN A 38 21.21 -12.46 -5.58
CA GLN A 38 20.39 -11.37 -5.07
C GLN A 38 19.21 -11.79 -4.18
N PHE A 39 19.20 -13.01 -3.65
CA PHE A 39 18.25 -13.37 -2.60
C PHE A 39 18.61 -12.63 -1.31
N ILE A 40 17.62 -11.94 -0.76
CA ILE A 40 17.73 -11.21 0.50
C ILE A 40 17.03 -12.01 1.59
N TRP A 41 17.70 -12.21 2.72
CA TRP A 41 17.04 -12.77 3.89
C TRP A 41 16.15 -11.70 4.51
N GLN A 42 14.87 -12.00 4.67
CA GLN A 42 13.92 -11.14 5.35
C GLN A 42 13.35 -11.87 6.57
N SER A 43 13.31 -11.17 7.71
CA SER A 43 12.79 -11.72 8.95
C SER A 43 11.27 -11.55 9.00
N CYS A 44 10.50 -12.62 8.79
CA CYS A 44 9.06 -12.63 9.08
C CYS A 44 8.86 -12.72 10.60
N LYS A 45 9.07 -11.62 11.32
CA LYS A 45 8.84 -11.58 12.78
C LYS A 45 7.39 -11.27 13.16
N HIS A 46 6.60 -10.72 12.23
CA HIS A 46 5.24 -10.26 12.51
C HIS A 46 4.18 -10.75 11.51
N SER A 47 4.55 -11.58 10.55
CA SER A 47 3.60 -12.16 9.60
C SER A 47 3.70 -13.69 9.65
N ASN A 48 2.57 -14.36 9.91
CA ASN A 48 2.42 -15.81 9.72
C ASN A 48 2.54 -16.22 8.22
N ARG A 49 2.84 -15.26 7.33
CA ARG A 49 3.15 -15.51 5.92
C ARG A 49 4.52 -16.17 5.80
N LYS A 50 4.49 -17.46 5.51
CA LYS A 50 5.62 -18.21 4.93
C LYS A 50 5.93 -17.57 3.56
N TYR A 51 7.04 -16.84 3.41
CA TYR A 51 7.52 -16.22 2.15
C TYR A 51 7.68 -17.25 1.00
N LEU A 52 7.68 -16.96 -0.32
CA LEU A 52 7.34 -15.79 -1.17
C LEU A 52 7.33 -16.31 -2.64
N MET A 53 6.16 -16.42 -3.27
CA MET A 53 6.05 -16.04 -4.68
C MET A 53 5.11 -14.84 -4.68
N GLU A 54 5.54 -13.74 -5.30
CA GLU A 54 4.60 -12.69 -5.64
C GLU A 54 3.49 -13.32 -6.49
N GLN A 55 2.23 -13.17 -6.09
CA GLN A 55 1.13 -13.71 -6.86
C GLN A 55 1.14 -13.07 -8.26
N PRO A 56 0.83 -13.79 -9.35
CA PRO A 56 0.92 -13.25 -10.70
C PRO A 56 0.16 -11.92 -10.88
N TYR A 57 -1.01 -11.80 -10.24
CA TYR A 57 -1.79 -10.55 -10.28
C TYR A 57 -1.12 -9.39 -9.52
N ILE A 58 -0.36 -9.66 -8.44
CA ILE A 58 0.40 -8.64 -7.70
C ILE A 58 1.60 -8.21 -8.55
N ALA A 59 2.30 -9.16 -9.17
CA ALA A 59 3.40 -8.89 -10.10
C ALA A 59 2.92 -8.03 -11.29
N GLN A 60 1.74 -8.34 -11.85
CA GLN A 60 1.13 -7.53 -12.90
C GLN A 60 0.84 -6.10 -12.44
N LYS A 61 0.24 -5.92 -11.24
CA LYS A 61 -0.01 -4.60 -10.66
C LYS A 61 1.28 -3.84 -10.41
N ARG A 62 2.33 -4.53 -9.96
CA ARG A 62 3.65 -3.94 -9.76
C ARG A 62 4.26 -3.48 -11.07
N LEU A 63 4.25 -4.32 -12.10
CA LEU A 63 4.75 -3.98 -13.43
C LEU A 63 3.98 -2.79 -14.01
N GLN A 64 2.65 -2.77 -13.86
CA GLN A 64 1.80 -1.67 -14.28
C GLN A 64 2.19 -0.35 -13.59
N PHE A 65 2.38 -0.39 -12.26
CA PHE A 65 2.85 0.78 -11.51
C PHE A 65 4.22 1.27 -12.00
N LEU A 66 5.20 0.36 -12.11
CA LEU A 66 6.55 0.70 -12.54
C LEU A 66 6.54 1.32 -13.93
N ARG A 67 5.78 0.74 -14.87
CA ARG A 67 5.63 1.26 -16.23
C ARG A 67 5.03 2.66 -16.24
N GLN A 68 3.89 2.87 -15.57
CA GLN A 68 3.23 4.19 -15.54
C GLN A 68 4.09 5.26 -14.87
N TYR A 69 4.78 4.90 -13.78
CA TYR A 69 5.70 5.81 -13.11
C TYR A 69 6.88 6.18 -14.01
N LYS A 70 7.45 5.21 -14.73
CA LYS A 70 8.56 5.43 -15.67
C LYS A 70 8.15 6.24 -16.90
N GLU A 71 7.00 5.94 -17.48
CA GLU A 71 6.42 6.71 -18.58
C GLU A 71 6.21 8.17 -18.19
N ASN A 72 5.75 8.43 -16.96
CA ASN A 72 5.63 9.79 -16.45
C ASN A 72 6.98 10.52 -16.34
N GLN A 73 8.07 9.82 -15.99
CA GLN A 73 9.40 10.42 -15.87
C GLN A 73 10.04 10.79 -17.22
N ILE A 74 9.67 10.09 -18.31
CA ILE A 74 10.22 10.32 -19.65
C ILE A 74 9.32 11.19 -20.54
N SER A 75 8.08 11.45 -20.11
CA SER A 75 7.12 12.22 -20.90
C SER A 75 7.49 13.70 -20.92
N ASP A 76 7.33 14.34 -22.09
CA ASP A 76 7.46 15.79 -22.25
C ASP A 76 6.43 16.57 -21.41
N CYS A 77 5.30 15.93 -21.06
CA CYS A 77 4.26 16.47 -20.20
C CYS A 77 4.21 15.68 -18.87
N SER A 78 5.35 15.59 -18.18
CA SER A 78 5.45 14.88 -16.91
C SER A 78 4.59 15.53 -15.83
N PHE A 79 3.82 14.73 -15.10
CA PHE A 79 3.12 15.19 -13.91
C PHE A 79 4.05 15.12 -12.71
N ARG A 80 3.99 16.13 -11.84
CA ARG A 80 4.84 16.15 -10.65
C ARG A 80 4.39 15.12 -9.60
N PRO A 81 5.25 14.20 -9.13
CA PRO A 81 4.86 13.24 -8.11
C PRO A 81 4.51 13.89 -6.76
N VAL A 82 3.30 13.61 -6.28
CA VAL A 82 2.81 13.98 -4.94
C VAL A 82 2.45 12.70 -4.23
N PHE A 83 3.07 12.44 -3.08
CA PHE A 83 2.91 11.22 -2.32
C PHE A 83 2.04 11.47 -1.11
N LEU A 84 1.01 10.65 -0.92
CA LEU A 84 0.14 10.71 0.25
C LEU A 84 0.08 9.35 0.94
N ASP A 85 -0.25 9.38 2.23
CA ASP A 85 -0.50 8.20 3.04
C ASP A 85 -1.11 8.58 4.39
N GLU A 86 -1.81 7.63 5.02
CA GLU A 86 -2.25 7.75 6.40
C GLU A 86 -1.26 7.15 7.39
N THR A 87 -1.19 7.74 8.57
CA THR A 87 -0.49 7.12 9.68
C THR A 87 -1.20 7.38 11.00
N TRP A 88 -0.72 6.76 12.07
CA TRP A 88 -1.25 6.98 13.41
C TRP A 88 -0.16 7.28 14.42
N ILE A 89 -0.55 8.08 15.41
CA ILE A 89 0.24 8.40 16.60
C ILE A 89 -0.60 8.20 17.85
N TYR A 90 0.06 7.91 18.97
CA TYR A 90 -0.59 7.76 20.27
C TYR A 90 -0.28 8.94 21.17
N SER A 91 -1.24 9.36 21.99
CA SER A 91 -1.07 10.51 22.88
C SER A 91 0.06 10.33 23.90
N LYS A 92 0.43 9.09 24.26
CA LYS A 92 1.58 8.82 25.14
C LYS A 92 2.81 8.27 24.41
N GLY A 93 2.80 8.31 23.07
CA GLY A 93 3.88 7.83 22.21
C GLY A 93 3.86 6.33 21.93
N GLY A 94 4.73 5.94 21.00
CA GLY A 94 5.00 4.55 20.62
C GLY A 94 5.92 3.81 21.60
N PHE A 95 6.14 2.53 21.33
CA PHE A 95 6.97 1.66 22.15
C PHE A 95 8.44 2.14 22.16
N LYS A 96 8.98 2.40 23.36
CA LYS A 96 10.44 2.58 23.56
C LYS A 96 11.03 1.24 23.98
N LYS A 97 12.15 0.85 23.38
CA LYS A 97 12.94 -0.32 23.81
C LYS A 97 13.16 -0.23 25.33
N SER A 98 12.62 -1.21 26.07
CA SER A 98 12.83 -1.33 27.51
C SER A 98 13.83 -2.44 27.79
N TRP A 99 14.77 -2.18 28.69
CA TRP A 99 15.60 -3.23 29.26
C TRP A 99 14.73 -4.07 30.19
N GLN A 100 14.69 -5.37 29.94
CA GLN A 100 13.97 -6.34 30.75
C GLN A 100 15.01 -7.33 31.30
N ASP A 101 14.99 -7.55 32.61
CA ASP A 101 15.58 -8.77 33.15
C ASP A 101 14.63 -9.94 32.84
N GLY A 102 15.16 -11.15 32.72
CA GLY A 102 14.38 -12.34 32.33
C GLY A 102 13.34 -12.78 33.35
N SER A 103 13.00 -11.95 34.35
CA SER A 103 11.99 -12.26 35.37
C SER A 103 10.58 -11.94 34.86
N LEU A 104 9.62 -12.81 35.22
CA LEU A 104 8.19 -12.63 34.96
C LEU A 104 7.58 -11.41 35.69
N GLN A 105 8.35 -10.69 36.51
CA GLN A 105 7.92 -9.49 37.23
C GLN A 105 8.12 -8.19 36.42
N THR A 106 8.73 -8.25 35.24
CA THR A 106 8.86 -7.08 34.37
C THR A 106 7.55 -6.82 33.62
N VAL A 107 6.93 -5.66 33.86
CA VAL A 107 5.70 -5.24 33.16
C VAL A 107 6.03 -5.04 31.69
N ARG A 108 5.44 -5.84 30.80
CA ARG A 108 5.43 -5.54 29.37
C ARG A 108 4.75 -4.18 29.18
N LYS A 109 5.52 -3.14 28.87
CA LYS A 109 4.93 -1.87 28.40
C LYS A 109 4.21 -2.18 27.08
N THR A 110 2.90 -2.05 27.07
CA THR A 110 2.09 -2.23 25.86
C THR A 110 2.43 -1.14 24.86
N SER A 111 2.65 -1.53 23.60
CA SER A 111 2.78 -0.60 22.47
C SER A 111 1.49 0.21 22.33
N GLY A 112 1.59 1.52 22.10
CA GLY A 112 0.43 2.37 21.78
C GLY A 112 -0.47 2.70 22.98
N GLU A 113 0.10 3.35 24.00
CA GLU A 113 -0.66 3.75 25.18
C GLU A 113 -1.34 5.12 24.97
N GLY A 114 -2.63 5.22 25.32
CA GLY A 114 -3.40 6.46 25.24
C GLY A 114 -4.27 6.59 23.98
N VAL A 115 -4.71 7.81 23.72
CA VAL A 115 -5.65 8.11 22.62
C VAL A 115 -4.91 8.02 21.28
N ARG A 116 -5.50 7.30 20.32
CA ARG A 116 -5.02 7.23 18.93
C ARG A 116 -5.45 8.45 18.13
N TYR A 117 -4.50 9.06 17.43
CA TYR A 117 -4.74 10.08 16.43
C TYR A 117 -4.42 9.52 15.05
N ILE A 118 -5.28 9.81 14.10
CA ILE A 118 -5.07 9.53 12.68
C ILE A 118 -4.48 10.79 12.07
N VAL A 119 -3.43 10.61 11.28
CA VAL A 119 -2.73 11.65 10.54
C VAL A 119 -2.83 11.29 9.07
N LEU A 120 -3.24 12.25 8.25
CA LEU A 120 -3.21 12.15 6.79
C LEU A 120 -2.53 13.40 6.24
N HIS A 121 -1.62 13.21 5.29
CA HIS A 121 -0.95 14.31 4.62
C HIS A 121 -0.43 13.88 3.25
N ALA A 122 0.04 14.86 2.49
CA ALA A 122 0.67 14.69 1.20
C ALA A 122 1.92 15.56 1.11
N GLY A 123 2.91 15.13 0.34
CA GLY A 123 4.12 15.90 0.09
C GLY A 123 4.78 15.56 -1.24
N SER A 124 5.64 16.47 -1.68
CA SER A 124 6.45 16.35 -2.89
C SER A 124 7.90 16.75 -2.60
N GLU A 125 8.72 16.95 -3.62
CA GLU A 125 10.10 17.39 -3.45
C GLU A 125 10.27 18.77 -2.79
N ASP A 126 9.25 19.63 -2.82
CA ASP A 126 9.26 20.93 -2.15
C ASP A 126 8.79 20.87 -0.70
N GLY A 127 8.48 19.67 -0.20
CA GLY A 127 7.99 19.46 1.15
C GLY A 127 6.54 19.03 1.21
N PHE A 128 5.96 19.20 2.40
CA PHE A 128 4.54 18.96 2.62
C PHE A 128 3.68 19.97 1.87
N VAL A 129 2.57 19.51 1.28
CA VAL A 129 1.58 20.39 0.63
C VAL A 129 0.93 21.28 1.69
N GLU A 130 0.99 22.60 1.51
CA GLU A 130 0.43 23.53 2.48
C GLU A 130 -1.08 23.29 2.68
N ASN A 131 -1.59 23.44 3.90
CA ASN A 131 -2.99 23.22 4.27
C ASN A 131 -3.56 21.80 4.02
N ALA A 132 -2.74 20.82 3.61
CA ALA A 132 -3.17 19.44 3.40
C ALA A 132 -2.97 18.51 4.62
N SER A 133 -2.56 19.05 5.78
CA SER A 133 -2.34 18.25 7.00
C SER A 133 -3.64 18.05 7.75
N LEU A 134 -4.13 16.81 7.79
CA LEU A 134 -5.29 16.41 8.58
C LEU A 134 -4.85 15.56 9.77
N VAL A 135 -5.23 15.98 10.99
CA VAL A 135 -4.99 15.20 12.20
C VAL A 135 -6.23 15.22 13.08
N PHE A 136 -6.77 14.06 13.40
CA PHE A 136 -7.96 13.94 14.25
C PHE A 136 -7.89 12.75 15.19
N LYS A 137 -8.68 12.83 16.27
CA LYS A 137 -8.76 11.79 17.29
C LYS A 137 -9.67 10.65 16.83
N SER A 138 -9.16 9.42 16.89
CA SER A 138 -9.94 8.22 16.59
C SER A 138 -10.95 7.94 17.70
N GLY A 139 -12.21 7.64 17.34
CA GLY A 139 -13.23 7.13 18.27
C GLY A 139 -14.00 8.20 19.08
N THR A 140 -13.97 9.47 18.68
CA THR A 140 -14.84 10.51 19.25
C THR A 140 -15.95 10.91 18.28
N LYS A 141 -17.21 10.87 18.74
CA LYS A 141 -18.41 11.20 17.94
C LYS A 141 -18.64 12.71 17.72
N SER A 142 -17.63 13.55 17.91
CA SER A 142 -17.78 15.02 17.85
C SER A 142 -16.81 15.65 16.85
N GLY A 143 -17.34 16.35 15.83
CA GLY A 143 -16.59 17.02 14.76
C GLY A 143 -16.87 16.44 13.37
N ASP A 144 -16.39 17.08 12.31
CA ASP A 144 -16.62 16.69 10.90
C ASP A 144 -15.97 15.36 10.48
N TYR A 145 -15.00 14.88 11.26
CA TYR A 145 -14.32 13.60 11.05
C TYR A 145 -14.76 12.64 12.15
N HIS A 146 -15.79 11.84 11.84
CA HIS A 146 -16.34 10.82 12.72
C HIS A 146 -15.56 9.51 12.58
N ASP A 147 -15.19 8.90 13.71
CA ASP A 147 -14.63 7.54 13.80
C ASP A 147 -13.27 7.30 13.09
N SER A 148 -12.95 6.06 12.74
CA SER A 148 -11.73 5.70 12.00
C SER A 148 -11.76 6.25 10.57
N MET A 149 -10.62 6.22 9.88
CA MET A 149 -10.54 6.64 8.48
C MET A 149 -11.53 5.85 7.61
N ASN A 150 -12.30 6.55 6.77
CA ASN A 150 -13.32 5.97 5.89
C ASN A 150 -13.36 6.72 4.55
N SER A 151 -14.10 6.19 3.57
CA SER A 151 -14.17 6.76 2.22
C SER A 151 -14.65 8.20 2.18
N ALA A 152 -15.67 8.56 2.97
CA ALA A 152 -16.24 9.91 2.97
C ALA A 152 -15.25 10.94 3.56
N ASN A 153 -14.57 10.58 4.66
CA ASN A 153 -13.55 11.42 5.29
C ASN A 153 -12.35 11.63 4.34
N PHE A 154 -11.94 10.57 3.63
CA PHE A 154 -10.87 10.66 2.65
C PHE A 154 -11.27 11.52 1.45
N GLU A 155 -12.44 11.26 0.86
CA GLU A 155 -12.98 12.01 -0.28
C GLU A 155 -13.09 13.51 0.06
N LYS A 156 -13.62 13.85 1.25
CA LYS A 156 -13.69 15.24 1.73
C LYS A 156 -12.32 15.88 1.83
N TRP A 157 -11.34 15.20 2.45
CA TRP A 157 -9.98 15.73 2.54
C TRP A 157 -9.33 15.89 1.16
N PHE A 158 -9.54 14.93 0.27
CA PHE A 158 -8.99 14.96 -1.08
C PHE A 158 -9.52 16.15 -1.87
N GLU A 159 -10.83 16.39 -1.82
CA GLU A 159 -11.50 17.47 -2.54
C GLU A 159 -11.26 18.86 -1.91
N GLU A 160 -11.32 18.98 -0.59
CA GLU A 160 -11.30 20.28 0.11
C GLU A 160 -9.88 20.73 0.51
N GLN A 161 -8.95 19.81 0.74
CA GLN A 161 -7.62 20.11 1.27
C GLN A 161 -6.50 19.73 0.31
N LEU A 162 -6.53 18.57 -0.33
CA LEU A 162 -5.44 18.19 -1.23
C LEU A 162 -5.52 18.95 -2.55
N ILE A 163 -6.57 18.71 -3.34
CA ILE A 163 -6.73 19.22 -4.70
C ILE A 163 -6.59 20.75 -4.80
N PRO A 164 -7.20 21.57 -3.93
CA PRO A 164 -7.11 23.02 -4.04
C PRO A 164 -5.72 23.59 -3.73
N ASN A 165 -4.85 22.82 -3.06
CA ASN A 165 -3.49 23.23 -2.69
C ASN A 165 -2.42 22.60 -3.61
N LEU A 166 -2.82 22.04 -4.76
CA LEU A 166 -1.90 21.60 -5.81
C LEU A 166 -1.85 22.64 -6.93
N ASP A 167 -0.75 23.38 -7.00
CA ASP A 167 -0.58 24.51 -7.94
C ASP A 167 -0.30 24.08 -9.39
N GLU A 168 0.05 22.80 -9.61
CA GLU A 168 0.45 22.27 -10.92
C GLU A 168 -0.07 20.85 -11.17
N PRO A 169 -0.15 20.42 -12.45
CA PRO A 169 -0.51 19.04 -12.80
C PRO A 169 0.35 18.02 -12.05
N SER A 170 -0.30 17.25 -11.20
CA SER A 170 0.36 16.38 -10.21
C SER A 170 -0.02 14.92 -10.42
N LEU A 171 0.96 14.04 -10.23
CA LEU A 171 0.79 12.59 -10.17
C LEU A 171 0.61 12.21 -8.70
N ILE A 172 -0.63 12.07 -8.28
CA ILE A 172 -1.01 11.75 -6.91
C ILE A 172 -0.83 10.25 -6.68
N ILE A 173 0.14 9.90 -5.84
CA ILE A 173 0.53 8.52 -5.53
C ILE A 173 -0.02 8.16 -4.16
N MET A 174 -0.86 7.13 -4.13
CA MET A 174 -1.54 6.63 -2.92
C MET A 174 -1.57 5.10 -2.88
N ASP A 175 -1.87 4.53 -1.71
CA ASP A 175 -2.02 3.08 -1.60
C ASP A 175 -3.33 2.58 -2.27
N ASN A 176 -3.58 1.27 -2.18
CA ASN A 176 -4.80 0.68 -2.76
C ASN A 176 -5.79 0.22 -1.68
N ALA A 177 -5.90 0.96 -0.57
CA ALA A 177 -6.87 0.63 0.47
C ALA A 177 -8.32 0.66 -0.09
N PRO A 178 -9.21 -0.22 0.40
CA PRO A 178 -10.58 -0.30 -0.10
C PRO A 178 -11.32 1.04 -0.05
N TYR A 179 -11.07 1.86 0.98
CA TYR A 179 -11.75 3.13 1.16
C TYR A 179 -11.31 4.24 0.18
N HIS A 180 -10.16 4.11 -0.49
CA HIS A 180 -9.79 4.98 -1.62
C HIS A 180 -10.43 4.54 -2.94
N SER A 181 -11.12 3.40 -2.97
CA SER A 181 -11.55 2.73 -4.20
C SER A 181 -13.06 2.84 -4.44
N THR A 182 -13.68 3.94 -3.99
CA THR A 182 -15.10 4.19 -4.24
C THR A 182 -15.36 4.32 -5.73
N LEU A 183 -16.28 3.49 -6.25
CA LEU A 183 -16.66 3.50 -7.66
C LEU A 183 -17.42 4.79 -8.00
N PHE A 184 -17.08 5.39 -9.13
CA PHE A 184 -17.80 6.53 -9.70
C PHE A 184 -19.19 6.09 -10.15
N GLU A 185 -19.26 4.98 -10.88
CA GLU A 185 -20.49 4.32 -11.31
C GLU A 185 -20.50 2.87 -10.84
N ARG A 186 -21.69 2.38 -10.44
CA ARG A 186 -21.84 0.99 -10.03
C ARG A 186 -21.75 0.08 -11.25
N THR A 187 -20.62 -0.60 -11.40
CA THR A 187 -20.45 -1.61 -12.46
C THR A 187 -21.08 -2.94 -12.04
N PRO A 188 -21.57 -3.75 -13.00
CA PRO A 188 -22.03 -5.10 -12.73
C PRO A 188 -20.96 -5.94 -12.05
N ASN A 189 -21.37 -6.78 -11.10
CA ASN A 189 -20.51 -7.77 -10.45
C ASN A 189 -21.24 -9.13 -10.33
N GLN A 190 -20.54 -10.17 -9.89
CA GLN A 190 -21.10 -11.53 -9.79
C GLN A 190 -22.30 -11.63 -8.82
N SER A 191 -22.42 -10.71 -7.87
CA SER A 191 -23.52 -10.68 -6.90
C SER A 191 -24.80 -10.05 -7.46
N TRP A 192 -24.78 -9.41 -8.63
CA TRP A 192 -25.99 -8.91 -9.29
C TRP A 192 -26.95 -10.04 -9.65
N SER A 193 -28.25 -9.72 -9.69
CA SER A 193 -29.27 -10.67 -10.15
C SER A 193 -29.15 -10.89 -11.66
N LYS A 194 -29.63 -12.04 -12.15
CA LYS A 194 -29.65 -12.33 -13.59
C LYS A 194 -30.44 -11.25 -14.36
N GLU A 195 -31.54 -10.76 -13.80
CA GLU A 195 -32.36 -9.70 -14.38
C GLU A 195 -31.57 -8.39 -14.52
N SER A 196 -30.84 -7.97 -13.48
CA SER A 196 -30.00 -6.76 -13.55
C SER A 196 -28.88 -6.88 -14.58
N LEU A 197 -28.29 -8.07 -14.73
CA LEU A 197 -27.28 -8.34 -15.76
C LEU A 197 -27.88 -8.25 -17.18
N ILE A 198 -29.09 -8.78 -17.38
CA ILE A 198 -29.79 -8.68 -18.67
C ILE A 198 -30.14 -7.23 -19.00
N ASN A 199 -30.65 -6.46 -18.02
CA ASN A 199 -30.96 -5.04 -18.21
C ASN A 199 -29.70 -4.25 -18.61
N PHE A 200 -28.57 -4.51 -17.96
CA PHE A 200 -27.28 -3.90 -18.33
C PHE A 200 -26.87 -4.22 -19.77
N LEU A 201 -27.05 -5.47 -20.23
CA LEU A 201 -26.77 -5.85 -21.62
C LEU A 201 -27.72 -5.14 -22.59
N GLN A 202 -29.01 -5.03 -22.25
CA GLN A 202 -30.00 -4.32 -23.06
C GLN A 202 -29.69 -2.83 -23.19
N GLU A 203 -29.28 -2.16 -22.11
CA GLU A 203 -28.82 -0.76 -22.14
C GLU A 203 -27.60 -0.57 -23.07
N LYS A 204 -26.74 -1.58 -23.18
CA LYS A 204 -25.60 -1.60 -24.11
C LYS A 204 -25.97 -2.03 -25.54
N GLY A 205 -27.23 -2.37 -25.80
CA GLY A 205 -27.70 -2.86 -27.10
C GLY A 205 -27.28 -4.31 -27.40
N ILE A 206 -26.88 -5.09 -26.39
CA ILE A 206 -26.44 -6.48 -26.54
C ILE A 206 -27.60 -7.40 -26.14
N GLN A 207 -27.97 -8.32 -27.04
CA GLN A 207 -29.01 -9.30 -26.74
C GLN A 207 -28.42 -10.50 -25.99
N SER A 208 -29.00 -10.81 -24.83
CA SER A 208 -28.74 -12.07 -24.12
C SER A 208 -29.55 -13.20 -24.76
N PRO A 209 -28.99 -14.42 -24.92
CA PRO A 209 -29.76 -15.58 -25.33
C PRO A 209 -30.93 -15.84 -24.34
N PRO A 210 -32.14 -16.18 -24.82
CA PRO A 210 -33.34 -16.26 -23.99
C PRO A 210 -33.30 -17.36 -22.93
N LEU A 211 -32.51 -18.42 -23.14
CA LEU A 211 -32.30 -19.54 -22.22
C LEU A 211 -30.94 -19.49 -21.50
N ALA A 212 -30.20 -18.38 -21.59
CA ALA A 212 -28.87 -18.28 -21.00
C ALA A 212 -28.93 -18.43 -19.47
N MET A 213 -28.03 -19.24 -18.91
CA MET A 213 -27.85 -19.35 -17.46
C MET A 213 -27.08 -18.12 -16.92
N LYS A 214 -27.12 -17.89 -15.60
CA LYS A 214 -26.54 -16.68 -14.99
C LYS A 214 -25.04 -16.54 -15.29
N ASP A 215 -24.31 -17.64 -15.29
CA ASP A 215 -22.90 -17.75 -15.66
C ASP A 215 -22.64 -17.34 -17.12
N GLN A 216 -23.48 -17.78 -18.06
CA GLN A 216 -23.39 -17.41 -19.47
C GLN A 216 -23.68 -15.91 -19.68
N VAL A 217 -24.71 -15.39 -19.02
CA VAL A 217 -25.00 -13.95 -19.02
C VAL A 217 -23.83 -13.17 -18.42
N TRP A 218 -23.28 -13.64 -17.30
CA TRP A 218 -22.11 -13.02 -16.66
C TRP A 218 -20.88 -13.02 -17.57
N ASN A 219 -20.61 -14.10 -18.31
CA ASN A 219 -19.49 -14.15 -19.26
C ASN A 219 -19.62 -13.09 -20.37
N ILE A 220 -20.83 -12.88 -20.89
CA ILE A 220 -21.10 -11.83 -21.88
C ILE A 220 -20.90 -10.45 -21.24
N VAL A 221 -21.42 -10.24 -20.02
CA VAL A 221 -21.24 -8.99 -19.28
C VAL A 221 -19.76 -8.73 -19.02
N LYS A 222 -18.99 -9.70 -18.53
CA LYS A 222 -17.56 -9.59 -18.23
C LYS A 222 -16.72 -9.12 -19.43
N GLN A 223 -17.09 -9.53 -20.64
CA GLN A 223 -16.42 -9.12 -21.88
C GLN A 223 -16.79 -7.70 -22.35
N ASN A 224 -17.94 -7.17 -21.90
CA ASN A 224 -18.49 -5.89 -22.36
C ASN A 224 -18.58 -4.82 -21.25
N VAL A 225 -18.11 -5.14 -20.04
CA VAL A 225 -18.02 -4.20 -18.93
C VAL A 225 -16.85 -3.25 -19.17
N ALA A 226 -17.14 -1.96 -19.10
CA ALA A 226 -16.10 -0.94 -19.16
C ALA A 226 -15.16 -1.05 -17.94
N PRO A 227 -13.89 -0.62 -18.06
CA PRO A 227 -12.99 -0.53 -16.92
C PRO A 227 -13.64 0.22 -15.76
N LYS A 228 -13.38 -0.25 -14.53
CA LYS A 228 -13.86 0.42 -13.32
C LYS A 228 -13.33 1.85 -13.28
N LYS A 229 -14.23 2.80 -13.03
CA LYS A 229 -13.90 4.20 -12.77
C LYS A 229 -14.05 4.50 -11.30
N TYR A 230 -13.08 5.20 -10.73
CA TYR A 230 -13.08 5.57 -9.32
C TYR A 230 -13.37 7.05 -9.17
N LYS A 231 -14.11 7.42 -8.13
CA LYS A 231 -14.50 8.83 -7.89
C LYS A 231 -13.30 9.76 -7.78
N LEU A 232 -12.30 9.36 -7.01
CA LEU A 232 -11.09 10.16 -6.79
C LEU A 232 -10.28 10.34 -8.08
N ASP A 233 -10.22 9.29 -8.90
CA ASP A 233 -9.49 9.31 -10.16
C ASP A 233 -10.14 10.29 -11.16
N GLU A 234 -11.48 10.28 -11.25
CA GLU A 234 -12.23 11.24 -12.08
C GLU A 234 -12.14 12.67 -11.53
N LEU A 235 -12.28 12.86 -10.21
CA LEU A 235 -12.13 14.17 -9.55
C LEU A 235 -10.74 14.78 -9.78
N ALA A 236 -9.69 13.97 -9.65
CA ALA A 236 -8.32 14.39 -9.93
C ALA A 236 -8.16 14.77 -11.40
N ASN A 237 -8.69 13.96 -12.32
CA ASN A 237 -8.59 14.18 -13.76
C ASN A 237 -9.34 15.45 -14.21
N GLU A 238 -10.54 15.71 -13.69
CA GLU A 238 -11.30 16.94 -13.93
C GLU A 238 -10.53 18.21 -13.53
N LYS A 239 -9.64 18.08 -12.55
CA LYS A 239 -8.80 19.17 -12.01
C LYS A 239 -7.41 19.21 -12.63
N GLY A 240 -7.12 18.35 -13.61
CA GLY A 240 -5.84 18.31 -14.31
C GLY A 240 -4.74 17.57 -13.55
N HIS A 241 -5.09 16.70 -12.61
CA HIS A 241 -4.16 15.79 -11.91
C HIS A 241 -4.41 14.34 -12.32
N ARG A 242 -3.47 13.45 -12.00
CA ARG A 242 -3.59 12.01 -12.29
C ARG A 242 -3.31 11.19 -11.04
N VAL A 243 -4.09 10.16 -10.81
CA VAL A 243 -3.88 9.22 -9.69
C VAL A 243 -3.04 8.03 -10.16
N LEU A 244 -2.10 7.59 -9.33
CA LEU A 244 -1.33 6.36 -9.49
C LEU A 244 -1.34 5.56 -8.18
N ARG A 245 -1.90 4.35 -8.21
CA ARG A 245 -2.04 3.51 -7.02
C ARG A 245 -0.84 2.59 -6.86
N LEU A 246 -0.33 2.49 -5.63
CA LEU A 246 0.75 1.58 -5.28
C LEU A 246 0.31 0.12 -5.42
N PRO A 247 1.22 -0.78 -5.82
CA PRO A 247 0.93 -2.19 -5.82
C PRO A 247 0.77 -2.69 -4.37
N PRO A 248 -0.13 -3.67 -4.11
CA PRO A 248 -0.28 -4.25 -2.78
C PRO A 248 1.06 -4.74 -2.22
N TYR A 249 1.33 -4.47 -0.94
CA TYR A 249 2.57 -4.85 -0.24
C TYR A 249 3.87 -4.19 -0.74
N HIS A 250 3.77 -3.08 -1.46
CA HIS A 250 4.93 -2.35 -2.00
C HIS A 250 5.06 -0.93 -1.45
N CYS A 251 4.96 -0.76 -0.13
CA CYS A 251 5.10 0.54 0.53
C CYS A 251 6.48 1.18 0.30
N GLN A 252 7.52 0.40 -0.04
CA GLN A 252 8.85 0.93 -0.39
C GLN A 252 8.86 1.86 -1.62
N TYR A 253 7.81 1.84 -2.43
CA TYR A 253 7.62 2.77 -3.55
C TYR A 253 6.99 4.11 -3.11
N ASN A 254 6.69 4.29 -1.82
CA ASN A 254 6.15 5.51 -1.25
C ASN A 254 7.16 6.16 -0.29
N PRO A 255 7.75 7.32 -0.62
CA PRO A 255 8.75 7.98 0.22
C PRO A 255 8.16 8.56 1.52
N ILE A 256 6.85 8.80 1.57
CA ILE A 256 6.20 9.34 2.77
C ILE A 256 6.31 8.40 3.98
N GLU A 257 6.50 7.10 3.75
CA GLU A 257 6.77 6.12 4.81
C GLU A 257 8.04 6.44 5.61
N MET A 258 9.09 6.92 4.91
CA MET A 258 10.32 7.36 5.56
C MET A 258 10.12 8.69 6.30
N VAL A 259 9.27 9.56 5.75
CA VAL A 259 8.87 10.82 6.39
C VAL A 259 8.11 10.54 7.69
N TRP A 260 7.17 9.59 7.68
CA TRP A 260 6.47 9.09 8.87
C TRP A 260 7.41 8.51 9.90
N SER A 261 8.36 7.69 9.48
CA SER A 261 9.38 7.15 10.40
C SER A 261 10.15 8.25 11.11
N GLU A 262 10.57 9.30 10.40
CA GLU A 262 11.28 10.43 11.03
C GLU A 262 10.38 11.25 11.96
N CYS A 263 9.18 11.61 11.53
CA CYS A 263 8.23 12.39 12.33
C CYS A 263 7.85 11.65 13.62
N LYS A 264 7.52 10.35 13.53
CA LYS A 264 7.20 9.52 14.69
C LYS A 264 8.37 9.41 15.65
N ARG A 265 9.58 9.19 15.15
CA ARG A 265 10.80 9.14 15.98
C ARG A 265 11.01 10.45 16.76
N TYR A 266 10.81 11.61 16.14
CA TYR A 266 10.89 12.90 16.83
C TYR A 266 9.78 13.07 17.86
N TYR A 267 8.54 12.73 17.50
CA TYR A 267 7.38 12.80 18.38
C TYR A 267 7.54 11.90 19.62
N ASP A 268 7.87 10.64 19.43
CA ASP A 268 8.02 9.64 20.51
C ASP A 268 9.17 9.96 21.45
N ALA A 269 10.24 10.58 20.94
CA ALA A 269 11.34 11.04 21.77
C ALA A 269 10.89 12.09 22.80
N LYS A 270 9.91 12.94 22.45
CA LYS A 270 9.54 14.13 23.23
C LYS A 270 8.23 14.01 24.00
N ILE A 271 7.25 13.27 23.49
CA ILE A 271 5.90 13.24 24.06
C ILE A 271 5.87 12.78 25.52
N SER A 272 6.80 11.89 25.93
CA SER A 272 6.91 11.42 27.31
C SER A 272 7.36 12.48 28.31
N ALA A 273 7.87 13.62 27.86
CA ALA A 273 8.25 14.73 28.73
C ALA A 273 7.10 15.74 28.94
N ILE A 274 6.00 15.62 28.19
CA ILE A 274 4.87 16.54 28.24
C ILE A 274 3.85 16.05 29.26
N HIS A 275 3.67 16.81 30.35
CA HIS A 275 2.64 16.55 31.36
C HIS A 275 1.99 17.88 31.80
N PRO A 276 0.65 18.00 31.77
CA PRO A 276 -0.33 17.01 31.33
C PRO A 276 -0.37 16.82 29.80
N VAL A 277 -0.71 15.59 29.35
CA VAL A 277 -0.89 15.30 27.91
C VAL A 277 -2.28 15.80 27.49
N THR A 278 -2.34 16.98 26.87
CA THR A 278 -3.56 17.54 26.26
C THR A 278 -3.58 17.30 24.75
N SER A 279 -4.76 17.37 24.12
CA SER A 279 -4.88 17.26 22.66
C SER A 279 -4.07 18.32 21.93
N ASP A 280 -4.09 19.57 22.41
CA ASP A 280 -3.34 20.67 21.82
C ASP A 280 -1.83 20.45 21.90
N ALA A 281 -1.34 19.85 22.99
CA ALA A 281 0.07 19.52 23.13
C ALA A 281 0.49 18.41 22.15
N VAL A 282 -0.36 17.40 21.94
CA VAL A 282 -0.13 16.34 20.93
C VAL A 282 -0.08 16.94 19.52
N LEU A 283 -1.08 17.74 19.16
CA LEU A 283 -1.16 18.39 17.84
C LEU A 283 -0.02 19.37 17.61
N GLY A 284 0.36 20.15 18.64
CA GLY A 284 1.48 21.08 18.61
C GLY A 284 2.82 20.36 18.39
N LEU A 285 3.08 19.30 19.15
CA LEU A 285 4.30 18.50 19.00
C LEU A 285 4.36 17.79 17.65
N TRP A 286 3.23 17.29 17.14
CA TRP A 286 3.19 16.69 15.81
C TRP A 286 3.47 17.73 14.71
N LYS A 287 2.90 18.94 14.81
CA LYS A 287 3.23 20.05 13.90
C LYS A 287 4.71 20.43 13.95
N GLU A 288 5.35 20.38 15.12
CA GLU A 288 6.81 20.55 15.21
C GLU A 288 7.57 19.41 14.52
N ALA A 289 7.11 18.17 14.64
CA ALA A 289 7.72 17.01 13.99
C ALA A 289 7.70 17.17 12.46
N LEU A 290 6.55 17.56 11.90
CA LEU A 290 6.40 17.83 10.46
C LEU A 290 7.40 18.90 9.99
N LYS A 291 7.56 19.99 10.75
CA LYS A 291 8.52 21.07 10.44
C LYS A 291 10.00 20.62 10.45
N LYS A 292 10.33 19.47 11.04
CA LYS A 292 11.71 18.93 11.00
C LYS A 292 12.04 18.24 9.68
N VAL A 293 11.03 17.89 8.89
CA VAL A 293 11.21 17.31 7.56
C VAL A 293 11.24 18.45 6.56
N THR A 294 12.45 18.84 6.16
CA THR A 294 12.68 19.93 5.21
C THR A 294 12.52 19.45 3.76
N PRO A 295 12.39 20.36 2.78
CA PRO A 295 12.36 20.00 1.36
C PRO A 295 13.59 19.16 0.93
N GLU A 296 14.77 19.44 1.49
CA GLU A 296 15.99 18.66 1.21
C GLU A 296 15.87 17.20 1.66
N LYS A 297 15.19 16.96 2.79
CA LYS A 297 14.92 15.60 3.26
C LYS A 297 13.92 14.89 2.36
N TRP A 298 12.85 15.58 1.95
CA TRP A 298 11.91 15.07 0.96
C TRP A 298 12.62 14.66 -0.34
N LYS A 299 13.48 15.52 -0.90
CA LYS A 299 14.32 15.20 -2.07
C LYS A 299 15.19 13.96 -1.85
N ASN A 300 15.77 13.80 -0.66
CA ASN A 300 16.58 12.63 -0.33
C ASN A 300 15.74 11.34 -0.26
N TYR A 301 14.55 11.39 0.34
CA TYR A 301 13.63 10.25 0.42
C TYR A 301 13.10 9.86 -0.95
N ILE A 302 12.68 10.83 -1.76
CA ILE A 302 12.25 10.59 -3.14
C ILE A 302 13.39 9.98 -3.96
N ARG A 303 14.62 10.48 -3.83
CA ARG A 303 15.79 9.89 -4.51
C ARG A 303 16.04 8.45 -4.10
N HIS A 304 15.89 8.13 -2.81
CA HIS A 304 16.03 6.75 -2.33
C HIS A 304 14.96 5.83 -2.92
N THR A 305 13.69 6.26 -2.88
CA THR A 305 12.57 5.53 -3.47
C THR A 305 12.74 5.35 -4.98
N ASN A 306 13.19 6.38 -5.70
CA ASN A 306 13.49 6.28 -7.13
C ASN A 306 14.58 5.24 -7.41
N SER A 307 15.64 5.18 -6.59
CA SER A 307 16.67 4.15 -6.75
C SER A 307 16.12 2.73 -6.54
N ILE A 308 15.14 2.54 -5.65
CA ILE A 308 14.46 1.26 -5.46
C ILE A 308 13.60 0.92 -6.68
N ILE A 309 12.84 1.89 -7.18
CA ILE A 309 12.00 1.75 -8.39
C ILE A 309 12.88 1.44 -9.62
N ASP A 310 14.00 2.11 -9.79
CA ASP A 310 14.97 1.88 -10.88
C ASP A 310 15.50 0.45 -10.88
N LYS A 311 15.88 -0.05 -9.70
CA LYS A 311 16.36 -1.42 -9.53
C LYS A 311 15.27 -2.43 -9.86
N ALA A 312 14.05 -2.21 -9.37
CA ALA A 312 12.92 -3.08 -9.65
C ALA A 312 12.59 -3.10 -11.15
N TRP A 313 12.60 -1.93 -11.80
CA TRP A 313 12.37 -1.82 -13.24
C TRP A 313 13.44 -2.53 -14.07
N ALA A 314 14.72 -2.35 -13.73
CA ALA A 314 15.82 -3.04 -14.41
C ALA A 314 15.73 -4.57 -14.27
N GLN A 315 15.28 -5.08 -13.10
CA GLN A 315 15.03 -6.50 -12.90
C GLN A 315 13.88 -7.01 -13.79
N GLU A 316 12.78 -6.27 -13.89
CA GLU A 316 11.66 -6.64 -14.78
C GLU A 316 12.07 -6.68 -16.25
N GLN A 317 12.89 -5.72 -16.70
CA GLN A 317 13.40 -5.71 -18.08
C GLN A 317 14.27 -6.93 -18.40
N LEU A 318 15.01 -7.46 -17.42
CA LEU A 318 15.78 -8.69 -17.58
C LEU A 318 14.87 -9.92 -17.70
N ILE A 319 13.77 -9.96 -16.94
CA ILE A 319 12.79 -11.05 -16.97
C ILE A 319 12.03 -11.06 -18.30
N ASP A 320 11.60 -9.89 -18.79
CA ASP A 320 10.91 -9.74 -20.09
C ASP A 320 11.82 -10.17 -21.27
N ALA A 321 13.11 -9.88 -21.17
CA ALA A 321 14.11 -10.32 -22.15
C ALA A 321 14.41 -11.83 -22.10
N SER A 322 14.02 -12.53 -21.02
CA SER A 322 14.20 -13.97 -20.84
C SER A 322 12.85 -14.69 -20.87
N ASP A 323 12.35 -14.96 -22.07
CA ASP A 323 11.28 -15.91 -22.42
C ASP A 323 10.08 -16.06 -21.44
N ILE A 324 8.97 -15.46 -21.88
CA ILE A 324 7.58 -15.57 -21.42
C ILE A 324 7.26 -16.96 -20.85
N LEU A 325 7.02 -17.05 -19.53
CA LEU A 325 6.25 -18.17 -18.97
C LEU A 325 4.81 -18.06 -19.48
N PRO A 326 4.19 -19.14 -19.96
CA PRO A 326 2.79 -19.10 -20.39
C PRO A 326 1.92 -18.67 -19.21
N VAL A 327 1.11 -17.62 -19.43
CA VAL A 327 0.05 -17.21 -18.53
C VAL A 327 -0.93 -18.37 -18.44
N ILE A 328 -0.82 -19.19 -17.39
CA ILE A 328 -1.86 -20.14 -17.03
C ILE A 328 -2.98 -19.30 -16.44
N ILE A 329 -4.01 -19.02 -17.25
CA ILE A 329 -5.27 -18.50 -16.75
C ILE A 329 -5.91 -19.65 -15.98
N ASP A 330 -5.76 -19.66 -14.66
CA ASP A 330 -6.52 -20.58 -13.82
C ASP A 330 -7.99 -20.13 -13.85
N THR A 331 -8.84 -20.91 -14.51
CA THR A 331 -10.27 -20.59 -14.69
C THR A 331 -11.11 -20.93 -13.45
N ASN A 332 -10.48 -21.22 -12.31
CA ASN A 332 -11.16 -21.64 -11.08
C ASN A 332 -11.12 -20.63 -9.93
N ASP A 333 -10.73 -19.37 -10.16
CA ASP A 333 -10.91 -18.34 -9.14
C ASP A 333 -12.40 -17.99 -9.00
N SER A 334 -13.05 -18.62 -8.02
CA SER A 334 -14.17 -17.98 -7.35
C SER A 334 -13.64 -16.65 -6.81
N ASP A 335 -14.09 -15.54 -7.39
CA ASP A 335 -13.95 -14.20 -6.82
C ASP A 335 -14.66 -14.18 -5.46
N SER A 336 -14.03 -14.74 -4.45
CA SER A 336 -14.35 -14.52 -3.04
C SER A 336 -13.54 -13.32 -2.60
N ASP A 337 -13.96 -12.14 -3.06
CA ASP A 337 -13.67 -10.86 -2.42
C ASP A 337 -14.40 -10.85 -1.07
N ASP A 338 -13.92 -11.65 -0.10
CA ASP A 338 -14.35 -11.59 1.31
C ASP A 338 -13.41 -12.43 2.18
N ASN A 339 -12.31 -11.83 2.62
CA ASN A 339 -11.77 -11.99 3.97
C ASN A 339 -10.66 -10.96 4.21
N TYR A 340 -11.07 -9.70 4.36
CA TYR A 340 -10.27 -8.74 5.12
C TYR A 340 -10.42 -9.08 6.60
N LEU A 341 -9.65 -10.08 7.06
CA LEU A 341 -9.38 -10.22 8.48
C LEU A 341 -8.46 -9.07 8.88
N THR A 342 -9.09 -8.07 9.48
CA THR A 342 -8.47 -7.03 10.29
C THR A 342 -7.73 -7.67 11.45
N GLU A 343 -6.41 -7.79 11.38
CA GLU A 343 -5.58 -7.86 12.57
C GLU A 343 -4.37 -6.94 12.40
N GLY A 344 -4.16 -6.13 13.43
CA GLY A 344 -3.26 -5.01 13.43
C GLY A 344 -1.81 -5.43 13.23
N GLU A 345 -1.15 -4.79 12.27
CA GLU A 345 0.30 -4.84 12.21
C GLU A 345 0.87 -3.72 13.09
N GLU A 346 1.24 -4.16 14.29
CA GLU A 346 2.26 -3.54 15.11
C GLU A 346 3.60 -3.48 14.35
N SER A 347 4.17 -2.27 14.38
CA SER A 347 5.61 -1.96 14.44
C SER A 347 6.48 -2.17 13.20
N VAL A 348 7.16 -1.07 12.83
CA VAL A 348 8.51 -0.82 13.39
C VAL A 348 8.51 0.50 14.15
#